data_AF-A0A0Q8NQ45-F1
#
_entry.id   AF-A0A0Q8NQ45-F1
#
_cell.length_a   1.000
_cell.length_b   1.000
_cell.length_c   1.000
_cell.angle_alpha   90.00
_cell.angle_beta   90.00
_cell.angle_gamma   90.00
#
_symmetry.space_group_name_H-M   'P 1'
#
loop_
_entity.id
_entity.type
_entity.pdbx_description
1 polymer ?
#
loop_
_entity_poly.entity_id
_entity_poly.type
_entity_poly.pdbx_seq_one_letter_code
_entity_poly.pdbx_strand_id
1 'polypeptide(L)'
;MSAKTTKTLKAMTTSEIVLFPVASRAGDIDRCAADLERLHGEDAVLFWKTECRRLANELSALGFSEDDVREQVLVFQAEVQNDLMKRYQARAIAESRAGRAVKR
;
A
#
# COMPACT_ATOMS: atom_id res chain seq x y z
N MET A 1 -18.05 6.22 -10.85
CA MET A 1 -17.76 6.62 -9.47
C MET A 1 -16.30 7.03 -9.42
N SER A 2 -16.09 8.33 -9.21
CA SER A 2 -14.88 9.10 -9.44
C SER A 2 -13.98 9.14 -8.21
N ALA A 3 -12.68 8.97 -8.38
CA ALA A 3 -11.62 9.83 -7.82
C ALA A 3 -10.25 9.32 -8.29
N LYS A 4 -9.77 9.78 -9.44
CA LYS A 4 -8.34 9.76 -9.77
C LYS A 4 -7.84 11.20 -9.76
N THR A 5 -7.48 11.69 -8.57
CA THR A 5 -6.76 12.96 -8.47
C THR A 5 -5.28 12.63 -8.33
N THR A 6 -4.66 12.33 -9.45
CA THR A 6 -3.21 12.38 -9.61
C THR A 6 -2.81 13.84 -9.43
N LYS A 7 -2.27 14.21 -8.27
CA LYS A 7 -1.67 15.53 -8.05
C LYS A 7 -0.43 15.61 -8.94
N THR A 8 -0.57 16.32 -10.06
CA THR A 8 0.47 16.50 -11.08
C THR A 8 1.66 17.24 -10.45
N LEU A 9 2.78 16.54 -10.26
CA LEU A 9 4.04 17.16 -9.88
C LEU A 9 4.49 18.06 -11.03
N LYS A 10 4.63 19.35 -10.74
CA LYS A 10 4.97 20.42 -11.68
C LYS A 10 6.37 20.16 -12.25
N ALA A 11 6.46 19.85 -13.53
CA ALA A 11 7.73 19.70 -14.24
C ALA A 11 8.50 21.03 -14.22
N MET A 12 9.54 21.11 -13.38
CA MET A 12 10.52 22.19 -13.43
C MET A 12 11.60 21.80 -14.42
N THR A 13 11.79 22.65 -15.43
CA THR A 13 12.75 22.49 -16.52
C THR A 13 14.16 22.72 -16.00
N THR A 14 14.78 21.68 -15.46
CA THR A 14 16.24 21.48 -15.35
C THR A 14 16.38 19.98 -15.10
N SER A 15 17.38 19.32 -15.69
CA SER A 15 17.62 17.88 -15.55
C SER A 15 17.79 17.44 -14.09
N GLU A 16 16.68 17.27 -13.39
CA GLU A 16 16.60 16.68 -12.07
C GLU A 16 15.96 15.33 -12.25
N ILE A 17 16.75 14.27 -12.06
CA ILE A 17 16.23 12.91 -12.00
C ILE A 17 15.38 12.85 -10.73
N VAL A 18 14.08 13.12 -10.87
CA VAL A 18 13.11 12.84 -9.82
C VAL A 18 13.02 11.32 -9.75
N LEU A 19 13.75 10.72 -8.82
CA LEU A 19 13.55 9.33 -8.41
C LEU A 19 12.14 9.24 -7.84
N PHE A 20 11.20 8.94 -8.73
CA PHE A 20 9.78 8.90 -8.44
C PHE A 20 9.53 7.81 -7.38
N PRO A 21 8.92 8.13 -6.21
CA PRO A 21 8.73 7.16 -5.11
C PRO A 21 7.86 5.94 -5.44
N VAL A 22 7.41 5.78 -6.69
CA VAL A 22 6.44 4.76 -7.10
C VAL A 22 7.05 3.34 -7.06
N ALA A 23 8.33 3.17 -7.39
CA ALA A 23 8.99 1.86 -7.28
C ALA A 23 9.21 1.45 -5.81
N SER A 24 9.57 2.41 -4.94
CA SER A 24 9.71 2.19 -3.50
C SER A 24 8.38 1.84 -2.84
N ARG A 25 7.28 2.49 -3.25
CA ARG A 25 5.95 2.25 -2.69
C ARG A 25 5.40 0.87 -3.01
N ALA A 26 5.59 0.38 -4.23
CA ALA A 26 5.09 -0.94 -4.61
C ALA A 26 5.71 -2.05 -3.73
N GLY A 27 7.02 -1.99 -3.46
CA GLY A 27 7.70 -2.93 -2.57
C GLY A 27 7.25 -2.83 -1.12
N ASP A 28 7.03 -1.61 -0.62
CA ASP A 28 6.49 -1.40 0.73
C ASP A 28 5.06 -1.93 0.86
N ILE A 29 4.21 -1.69 -0.14
CA ILE A 29 2.83 -2.19 -0.17
C ILE A 29 2.82 -3.73 -0.14
N ASP A 30 3.63 -4.35 -0.99
CA ASP A 30 3.73 -5.82 -1.11
C ASP A 30 4.25 -6.47 0.20
N ARG A 31 5.30 -5.88 0.80
CA ARG A 31 5.82 -6.32 2.10
C ARG A 31 4.75 -6.21 3.18
N CYS A 32 4.09 -5.05 3.29
CA CYS A 32 3.10 -4.82 4.34
C CYS A 32 1.89 -5.75 4.20
N ALA A 33 1.41 -5.96 2.97
CA ALA A 33 0.33 -6.92 2.74
C ALA A 33 0.75 -8.35 3.10
N ALA A 34 2.02 -8.74 2.86
CA ALA A 34 2.51 -10.08 3.22
C ALA A 34 2.66 -10.25 4.73
N ASP A 35 3.17 -9.23 5.41
CA ASP A 35 3.30 -9.24 6.87
C ASP A 35 1.92 -9.23 7.54
N LEU A 36 0.95 -8.47 7.02
CA LEU A 36 -0.43 -8.48 7.50
C LEU A 36 -1.20 -9.77 7.20
N GLU A 37 -0.83 -10.48 6.14
CA GLU A 37 -1.38 -11.82 5.86
C GLU A 37 -0.84 -12.85 6.88
N ARG A 38 0.39 -12.67 7.37
CA ARG A 38 1.01 -13.55 8.38
C ARG A 38 0.63 -13.19 9.81
N LEU A 39 0.52 -11.91 10.13
CA LEU A 39 0.20 -11.41 11.46
C LEU A 39 -1.30 -11.36 11.68
N HIS A 40 -1.75 -11.66 12.89
CA HIS A 40 -3.17 -11.68 13.23
C HIS A 40 -3.42 -11.00 14.58
N GLY A 41 -4.66 -10.55 14.80
CA GLY A 41 -5.09 -9.97 16.05
C GLY A 41 -4.29 -8.69 16.41
N GLU A 42 -3.85 -8.61 17.66
CA GLU A 42 -3.20 -7.42 18.20
C GLU A 42 -1.86 -7.11 17.53
N ASP A 43 -1.08 -8.14 17.18
CA ASP A 43 0.22 -7.98 16.53
C ASP A 43 0.09 -7.31 15.15
N ALA A 44 -0.94 -7.68 14.39
CA ALA A 44 -1.24 -7.05 13.11
C ALA A 44 -1.59 -5.57 13.27
N VAL A 45 -2.37 -5.24 14.31
CA VAL A 45 -2.77 -3.85 14.61
C VAL A 45 -1.55 -3.01 15.02
N LEU A 46 -0.67 -3.56 15.87
CA LEU A 46 0.54 -2.88 16.33
C LEU A 46 1.53 -2.66 15.18
N PHE A 47 1.75 -3.68 14.35
CA PHE A 47 2.53 -3.57 13.13
C PHE A 47 1.98 -2.48 12.22
N TRP A 48 0.68 -2.51 11.93
CA TRP A 48 0.05 -1.57 11.01
C TRP A 48 0.15 -0.12 11.47
N LYS A 49 -0.10 0.13 12.76
CA LYS A 49 0.06 1.46 13.35
C LYS A 49 1.51 1.94 13.26
N THR A 50 2.47 1.04 13.46
CA THR A 50 3.90 1.37 13.39
C THR A 50 4.31 1.75 11.98
N GLU A 51 3.81 1.03 11.00
CA GLU A 51 4.13 1.29 9.60
C GLU A 51 3.51 2.58 9.07
N CYS A 52 2.27 2.88 9.45
CA CYS A 52 1.65 4.17 9.14
C CYS A 52 2.42 5.34 9.78
N ARG A 53 2.91 5.18 11.03
CA ARG A 53 3.74 6.19 11.70
C ARG A 53 5.10 6.34 11.04
N ARG A 54 5.74 5.25 10.62
CA ARG A 54 7.01 5.27 9.88
C ARG A 54 6.87 6.12 8.63
N LEU A 55 5.85 5.83 7.82
CA LEU A 55 5.56 6.58 6.59
C LEU A 55 5.27 8.06 6.88
N ALA A 56 4.47 8.36 7.91
CA ALA A 56 4.18 9.73 8.29
C ALA A 56 5.46 10.49 8.67
N ASN A 57 6.33 9.88 9.49
CA ASN A 57 7.59 10.47 9.91
C ASN A 57 8.54 10.71 8.73
N GLU A 58 8.63 9.76 7.79
CA GLU A 58 9.45 9.91 6.58
C GLU A 58 8.97 11.08 5.71
N LEU A 59 7.66 11.18 5.48
CA LEU A 59 7.08 12.29 4.72
C LEU A 59 7.24 13.64 5.43
N SER A 60 7.06 13.68 6.75
CA SER A 60 7.32 14.89 7.53
C SER A 60 8.79 15.30 7.48
N ALA A 61 9.72 14.35 7.55
CA ALA A 61 11.15 14.62 7.45
C ALA A 61 11.56 15.16 6.06
N LEU A 62 10.83 14.77 5.01
CA LEU A 62 10.97 15.30 3.66
C LEU A 62 10.33 16.70 3.47
N GLY A 63 9.71 17.26 4.51
CA GLY A 63 9.13 18.60 4.50
C GLY A 63 7.72 18.70 3.93
N PHE A 64 7.00 17.58 3.82
CA PHE A 64 5.60 17.61 3.42
C PHE A 64 4.73 18.28 4.49
N SER A 65 3.68 18.97 4.06
CA SER A 65 2.68 19.53 4.97
C SER A 65 1.91 18.41 5.69
N GLU A 66 1.36 18.70 6.86
CA GLU A 66 0.58 17.71 7.61
C GLU A 66 -0.59 17.14 6.79
N ASP A 67 -1.23 17.99 5.98
CA ASP A 67 -2.33 17.58 5.10
C ASP A 67 -1.85 16.65 3.98
N ASP A 68 -0.71 16.95 3.36
CA ASP A 68 -0.12 16.07 2.36
C ASP A 68 0.32 14.74 2.99
N VAL A 69 0.92 14.76 4.18
CA VAL A 69 1.30 13.55 4.93
C VAL A 69 0.06 12.69 5.18
N ARG A 70 -1.03 13.29 5.67
CA ARG A 70 -2.29 12.59 5.92
C ARG A 70 -2.87 11.97 4.65
N GLU A 71 -2.92 12.73 3.56
CA GLU A 71 -3.38 12.24 2.25
C GLU A 71 -2.54 11.05 1.78
N GLN A 72 -1.22 11.16 1.86
CA GLN A 72 -0.31 10.11 1.44
C GLN A 72 -0.41 8.84 2.30
N VAL A 73 -0.62 8.98 3.61
CA VAL A 73 -0.88 7.84 4.50
C VAL A 73 -2.21 7.17 4.13
N LEU A 74 -3.27 7.92 3.87
CA LEU A 74 -4.56 7.35 3.45
C LEU A 74 -4.45 6.58 2.12
N VAL A 75 -3.72 7.13 1.15
CA VAL A 75 -3.45 6.45 -0.13
C VAL A 75 -2.68 5.15 0.10
N PHE A 76 -1.62 5.20 0.91
CA PHE A 76 -0.85 4.00 1.26
C PHE A 76 -1.70 2.93 1.92
N GLN A 77 -2.55 3.32 2.88
CA GLN A 77 -3.47 2.41 3.54
C GLN A 77 -4.42 1.75 2.54
N ALA A 78 -5.02 2.53 1.63
CA ALA A 78 -5.93 2.01 0.62
C ALA A 78 -5.26 0.99 -0.33
N GLU A 79 -4.02 1.27 -0.76
CA GLU A 79 -3.28 0.38 -1.65
C GLU A 79 -2.91 -0.96 -0.96
N VAL A 80 -2.45 -0.92 0.30
CA VAL A 80 -2.18 -2.14 1.08
C VAL A 80 -3.43 -2.98 1.27
N GLN A 81 -4.56 -2.34 1.61
CA GLN A 81 -5.83 -3.05 1.78
C GLN A 81 -6.32 -3.66 0.45
N ASN A 82 -6.13 -2.96 -0.68
CA ASN A 82 -6.45 -3.49 -2.00
C ASN A 82 -5.60 -4.70 -2.34
N ASP A 83 -4.29 -4.65 -2.07
CA ASP A 83 -3.40 -5.79 -2.34
C ASP A 83 -3.73 -7.00 -1.47
N LEU A 84 -3.98 -6.77 -0.18
CA LEU A 84 -4.44 -7.80 0.75
C LEU A 84 -5.74 -8.46 0.25
N MET A 85 -6.73 -7.66 -0.15
CA MET A 85 -7.99 -8.16 -0.71
C MET A 85 -7.77 -9.00 -1.97
N LYS A 86 -6.91 -8.56 -2.89
CA LYS A 86 -6.58 -9.34 -4.11
C LYS A 86 -5.99 -10.70 -3.78
N ARG A 87 -5.10 -10.78 -2.78
CA ARG A 87 -4.49 -12.03 -2.34
C ARG A 87 -5.53 -12.99 -1.74
N TYR A 88 -6.39 -12.49 -0.86
CA TYR A 88 -7.51 -13.27 -0.33
C TYR A 88 -8.43 -13.80 -1.43
N GLN A 89 -8.80 -12.95 -2.39
CA GLN A 89 -9.63 -13.35 -3.53
C GLN A 89 -8.94 -14.42 -4.40
N ALA A 90 -7.66 -14.24 -4.71
CA ALA A 90 -6.89 -15.20 -5.50
C ALA A 90 -6.84 -16.58 -4.83
N ARG A 91 -6.64 -16.60 -3.50
CA ARG A 91 -6.64 -17.83 -2.70
C ARG A 91 -8.01 -18.52 -2.68
N ALA A 92 -9.07 -17.77 -2.43
CA ALA A 92 -10.44 -18.31 -2.44
C ALA A 92 -10.81 -18.91 -3.81
N ILE A 93 -10.40 -18.26 -4.91
CA ILE A 93 -10.59 -18.79 -6.26
C ILE A 93 -9.79 -20.08 -6.45
N ALA A 94 -8.52 -20.13 -6.02
CA ALA A 94 -7.69 -21.33 -6.12
C ALA A 94 -8.29 -22.52 -5.36
N GLU A 95 -8.75 -22.30 -4.12
CA GLU A 95 -9.41 -23.30 -3.29
C GLU A 95 -10.70 -23.84 -3.95
N SER A 96 -11.52 -22.94 -4.52
CA SER A 96 -12.73 -23.34 -5.25
C SER A 96 -12.44 -24.21 -6.50
N ARG A 97 -11.33 -23.93 -7.21
CA ARG A 97 -10.90 -24.70 -8.38
C ARG A 97 -10.35 -26.07 -7.98
N ALA A 98 -9.57 -26.14 -6.91
CA ALA A 98 -9.05 -27.40 -6.37
C ALA A 98 -10.18 -28.32 -5.91
N GLY A 99 -11.19 -27.80 -5.21
CA GLY A 99 -12.38 -28.57 -4.79
C GLY A 99 -13.20 -29.11 -5.96
N ARG A 100 -13.18 -28.44 -7.13
CA ARG A 100 -13.82 -28.91 -8.36
C ARG A 100 -13.02 -30.03 -9.05
N ALA A 101 -11.69 -30.00 -8.97
CA ALA A 101 -10.82 -31.01 -9.57
C ALA A 101 -10.86 -32.35 -8.82
N VAL A 102 -10.98 -32.33 -7.49
CA VAL A 102 -11.05 -33.54 -6.65
C VAL A 102 -12.36 -34.33 -6.81
N LYS A 103 -13.43 -33.69 -7.31
CA LYS A 103 -14.75 -34.32 -7.52
C LYS A 103 -14.94 -34.97 -8.91
N ARG A 104 -13.91 -35.02 -9.75
CA ARG A 104 -13.96 -35.62 -11.09
C ARG A 104 -13.28 -36.97 -11.15
#